data_AF-A0A382NUN5-F1
#
_entry.id   AF-A0A382NUN5-F1
#
_cell.length_a   1.000
_cell.length_b   1.000
_cell.length_c   1.000
_cell.angle_alpha   90.00
_cell.angle_beta   90.00
_cell.angle_gamma   90.00
#
_symmetry.space_group_name_H-M   'P 1'
#
loop_
_entity.id
_entity.type
_entity.pdbx_description
1 polymer ?
#
loop_
_entity_poly.entity_id
_entity_poly.type
_entity_poly.pdbx_seq_one_letter_code
_entity_poly.pdbx_strand_id
1 'polypeptide(L)'
;MGTSWTNYNFDIISTLAYFSAEATATGELEDLHGWPVNSLINEAHAHGTEVVLSVTLFSNSELTTLLSSSAHRQNLINNLLTQVQAGNADGVNVDFESFPASQKENMVTFITDLTNTFHQEIPGSQITIAMPAVDWNDAWDYHALASISDGLFIMGYNYHWSGSSTTGPNSPLAGSGYT
;
A
#
# COMPACT_ATOMS: atom_id res chain seq x y z
N MET A 1 -1.58 11.88 10.98
CA MET A 1 -0.45 12.85 10.82
C MET A 1 -0.80 14.18 11.50
N GLY A 2 0.19 14.88 12.07
CA GLY A 2 0.00 16.26 12.54
C GLY A 2 0.07 17.29 11.40
N THR A 3 0.53 18.51 11.68
CA THR A 3 0.69 19.58 10.67
C THR A 3 2.04 19.55 9.94
N SER A 4 2.87 18.52 10.12
CA SER A 4 4.23 18.48 9.53
C SER A 4 4.25 18.65 8.01
N TRP A 5 3.19 18.21 7.33
CA TRP A 5 3.02 18.32 5.88
C TRP A 5 3.03 19.77 5.37
N THR A 6 2.76 20.76 6.22
CA THR A 6 2.83 22.18 5.83
C THR A 6 4.26 22.65 5.52
N ASN A 7 5.27 21.82 5.80
CA ASN A 7 6.67 22.10 5.46
C ASN A 7 7.17 21.26 4.28
N TYR A 8 6.30 20.47 3.64
CA TYR A 8 6.69 19.66 2.49
C TYR A 8 6.83 20.57 1.26
N ASN A 9 7.81 20.26 0.42
CA ASN A 9 7.93 20.88 -0.88
C ASN A 9 7.20 19.99 -1.90
N PHE A 10 5.95 20.31 -2.21
CA PHE A 10 5.13 19.49 -3.12
C PHE A 10 5.61 19.56 -4.58
N ASP A 11 6.31 20.62 -4.99
CA ASP A 11 6.85 20.74 -6.36
C ASP A 11 7.86 19.64 -6.73
N ILE A 12 8.38 18.89 -5.75
CA ILE A 12 9.32 17.79 -5.95
C ILE A 12 8.72 16.41 -5.61
N ILE A 13 7.41 16.34 -5.34
CA ILE A 13 6.69 15.11 -4.98
C ILE A 13 5.66 14.85 -6.08
N SER A 14 5.77 13.71 -6.76
CA SER A 14 4.74 13.30 -7.72
C SER A 14 3.50 12.75 -7.03
N THR A 15 3.71 11.95 -6.00
CA THR A 15 2.65 11.22 -5.29
C THR A 15 2.99 11.15 -3.81
N LEU A 16 2.04 11.50 -2.95
CA LEU A 16 2.10 11.34 -1.51
C LEU A 16 1.22 10.17 -1.08
N ALA A 17 1.81 9.15 -0.45
CA ALA A 17 1.06 8.06 0.17
C ALA A 17 0.78 8.40 1.64
N TYR A 18 -0.50 8.66 1.99
CA TYR A 18 -0.90 8.99 3.36
C TYR A 18 -1.05 7.71 4.18
N PHE A 19 -0.31 7.63 5.30
CA PHE A 19 -0.27 6.45 6.15
C PHE A 19 -1.12 6.62 7.42
N SER A 20 -2.04 5.71 7.74
CA SER A 20 -2.66 4.69 6.86
C SER A 20 -4.12 4.47 7.29
N ALA A 21 -4.86 3.70 6.50
CA ALA A 21 -6.09 3.06 6.93
C ALA A 21 -5.78 1.60 7.35
N GLU A 22 -6.05 1.25 8.61
CA GLU A 22 -5.79 -0.09 9.13
C GLU A 22 -6.95 -1.02 8.79
N ALA A 23 -6.70 -2.01 7.91
CA ALA A 23 -7.70 -2.98 7.51
C ALA A 23 -7.83 -4.11 8.53
N THR A 24 -9.01 -4.73 8.61
CA THR A 24 -9.25 -5.92 9.43
C THR A 24 -9.36 -7.19 8.60
N ALA A 25 -9.37 -8.34 9.28
CA ALA A 25 -9.60 -9.65 8.66
C ALA A 25 -10.90 -9.75 7.83
N THR A 26 -11.90 -8.90 8.08
CA THR A 26 -13.19 -8.90 7.39
C THR A 26 -13.35 -7.76 6.39
N GLY A 27 -12.30 -6.97 6.17
CA GLY A 27 -12.28 -5.85 5.24
C GLY A 27 -12.92 -4.56 5.77
N GLU A 28 -13.07 -4.44 7.09
CA GLU A 28 -13.38 -3.15 7.73
C GLU A 28 -12.11 -2.29 7.83
N LEU A 29 -12.29 -0.99 8.11
CA LEU A 29 -11.19 -0.07 8.43
C LEU A 29 -11.37 0.44 9.87
N GLU A 30 -10.36 0.27 10.72
CA GLU A 30 -10.44 0.64 12.15
C GLU A 30 -9.89 2.03 12.43
N ASP A 31 -8.57 2.21 12.29
CA ASP A 31 -7.92 3.52 12.45
C ASP A 31 -7.56 4.11 11.08
N LEU A 32 -8.00 5.34 10.85
CA LEU A 32 -7.74 6.11 9.64
C LEU A 32 -6.68 7.19 9.86
N HIS A 33 -6.14 7.30 11.08
CA HIS A 33 -5.08 8.23 11.46
C HIS A 33 -5.36 9.69 11.05
N GLY A 34 -6.65 10.08 11.12
CA GLY A 34 -7.16 11.42 10.78
C GLY A 34 -7.50 11.63 9.30
N TRP A 35 -7.49 10.60 8.47
CA TRP A 35 -7.96 10.68 7.08
C TRP A 35 -9.48 10.96 7.00
N PRO A 36 -9.94 11.75 6.01
CA PRO A 36 -9.15 12.51 5.04
C PRO A 36 -8.64 13.83 5.61
N VAL A 37 -7.43 14.23 5.21
CA VAL A 37 -6.85 15.54 5.56
C VAL A 37 -7.00 16.48 4.36
N ASN A 38 -8.20 17.03 4.17
CA ASN A 38 -8.54 17.82 2.97
C ASN A 38 -7.59 18.99 2.70
N SER A 39 -7.06 19.64 3.73
CA SER A 39 -6.09 20.73 3.56
C SER A 39 -4.74 20.24 3.01
N LEU A 40 -4.28 19.05 3.40
CA LEU A 40 -3.09 18.41 2.84
C LEU A 40 -3.34 18.04 1.38
N ILE A 41 -4.49 17.39 1.11
CA ILE A 41 -4.84 16.90 -0.23
C ILE A 41 -4.94 18.08 -1.21
N ASN A 42 -5.67 19.14 -0.83
CA ASN A 42 -5.81 20.33 -1.67
C ASN A 42 -4.47 21.05 -1.93
N GLU A 43 -3.59 21.12 -0.92
CA GLU A 43 -2.26 21.71 -1.09
C GLU A 43 -1.41 20.88 -2.06
N ALA A 44 -1.37 19.56 -1.89
CA ALA A 44 -0.68 18.65 -2.80
C ALA A 44 -1.19 18.81 -4.25
N HIS A 45 -2.50 18.81 -4.45
CA HIS A 45 -3.11 18.99 -5.77
C HIS A 45 -2.83 20.35 -6.40
N ALA A 46 -2.74 21.43 -5.60
CA ALA A 46 -2.37 22.75 -6.10
C ALA A 46 -0.96 22.78 -6.75
N HIS A 47 -0.12 21.83 -6.38
CA HIS A 47 1.23 21.60 -6.91
C HIS A 47 1.30 20.44 -7.92
N GLY A 48 0.17 19.84 -8.28
CA GLY A 48 0.12 18.69 -9.19
C GLY A 48 0.62 17.38 -8.56
N THR A 49 0.76 17.33 -7.23
CA THR A 49 1.06 16.11 -6.48
C THR A 49 -0.22 15.31 -6.25
N GLU A 50 -0.23 14.05 -6.65
CA GLU A 50 -1.30 13.10 -6.34
C GLU A 50 -1.22 12.67 -4.87
N VAL A 51 -2.34 12.31 -4.27
CA VAL A 51 -2.42 11.77 -2.91
C VAL A 51 -3.16 10.45 -2.92
N VAL A 52 -2.49 9.37 -2.47
CA VAL A 52 -3.09 8.04 -2.34
C VAL A 52 -3.23 7.66 -0.86
N LEU A 53 -4.29 6.93 -0.52
CA LEU A 53 -4.46 6.37 0.82
C LEU A 53 -3.68 5.06 0.94
N SER A 54 -2.76 4.96 1.90
CA SER A 54 -2.13 3.67 2.20
C SER A 54 -3.08 2.81 3.04
N VAL A 55 -3.27 1.55 2.67
CA VAL A 55 -3.99 0.56 3.47
C VAL A 55 -3.03 -0.48 4.02
N THR A 56 -3.13 -0.77 5.31
CA THR A 56 -2.18 -1.64 6.02
C THR A 56 -2.85 -2.83 6.67
N LEU A 57 -2.22 -4.01 6.58
CA LEU A 57 -2.56 -5.19 7.37
C LEU A 57 -1.34 -6.10 7.49
N PHE A 58 -0.83 -6.27 8.71
CA PHE A 58 0.47 -6.93 8.96
C PHE A 58 0.35 -8.26 9.70
N SER A 59 -0.88 -8.72 9.94
CA SER A 59 -1.16 -9.99 10.60
C SER A 59 -1.35 -11.10 9.57
N ASN A 60 -0.49 -12.11 9.61
CA ASN A 60 -0.52 -13.24 8.68
C ASN A 60 -1.88 -13.98 8.67
N SER A 61 -2.48 -14.20 9.85
CA SER A 61 -3.78 -14.89 9.97
C SER A 61 -4.94 -14.03 9.49
N GLU A 62 -4.87 -12.72 9.68
CA GLU A 62 -5.92 -11.80 9.22
C GLU A 62 -5.84 -11.62 7.70
N LEU A 63 -4.64 -11.51 7.13
CA LEU A 63 -4.43 -11.54 5.68
C LEU A 63 -4.98 -12.82 5.06
N THR A 64 -4.71 -13.97 5.69
CA THR A 64 -5.26 -15.25 5.25
C THR A 64 -6.79 -15.23 5.24
N THR A 65 -7.40 -14.68 6.29
CA THR A 65 -8.87 -14.61 6.43
C THR A 65 -9.49 -13.65 5.41
N LEU A 66 -8.93 -12.44 5.28
CA LEU A 66 -9.36 -11.41 4.35
C LEU A 66 -9.28 -11.91 2.90
N LEU A 67 -8.12 -12.42 2.49
CA LEU A 67 -7.86 -12.77 1.10
C LEU A 67 -8.53 -14.06 0.65
N SER A 68 -8.79 -15.00 1.57
CA SER A 68 -9.51 -16.25 1.24
C SER A 68 -11.01 -16.07 0.99
N SER A 69 -11.57 -14.89 1.29
CA SER A 69 -13.01 -14.62 1.17
C SER A 69 -13.27 -13.50 0.15
N SER A 70 -13.97 -13.81 -0.95
CA SER A 70 -14.38 -12.79 -1.92
C SER A 70 -15.25 -11.70 -1.29
N ALA A 71 -16.07 -12.05 -0.30
CA ALA A 71 -16.88 -11.08 0.43
C ALA A 71 -16.03 -10.10 1.25
N HIS A 72 -14.98 -10.58 1.93
CA HIS A 72 -14.10 -9.70 2.72
C HIS A 72 -13.22 -8.83 1.82
N ARG A 73 -12.70 -9.39 0.72
CA ARG A 73 -12.00 -8.59 -0.32
C ARG A 73 -12.88 -7.47 -0.86
N GLN A 74 -14.12 -7.78 -1.26
CA GLN A 74 -15.03 -6.77 -1.78
C GLN A 74 -15.41 -5.72 -0.72
N ASN A 75 -15.59 -6.14 0.53
CA ASN A 75 -15.86 -5.23 1.63
C ASN A 75 -14.73 -4.20 1.80
N LEU A 76 -13.48 -4.66 1.79
CA LEU A 76 -12.33 -3.78 1.85
C LEU A 76 -12.27 -2.81 0.66
N ILE A 77 -12.48 -3.31 -0.56
CA ILE A 77 -12.49 -2.47 -1.78
C ILE A 77 -13.53 -1.34 -1.65
N ASN A 78 -14.74 -1.67 -1.21
CA ASN A 78 -15.83 -0.69 -1.05
C ASN A 78 -15.51 0.36 0.04
N ASN A 79 -14.94 -0.09 1.15
CA ASN A 79 -14.54 0.79 2.25
C ASN A 79 -13.43 1.74 1.82
N LEU A 80 -12.41 1.24 1.10
CA LEU A 80 -11.33 2.06 0.55
C LEU A 80 -11.86 3.07 -0.47
N LEU A 81 -12.72 2.64 -1.40
CA LEU A 81 -13.31 3.54 -2.40
C LEU A 81 -14.07 4.69 -1.72
N THR A 82 -14.84 4.38 -0.68
CA THR A 82 -15.56 5.38 0.11
C THR A 82 -14.61 6.41 0.74
N GLN A 83 -13.50 5.94 1.34
CA GLN A 83 -12.53 6.83 1.97
C GLN A 83 -11.76 7.69 0.97
N VAL A 84 -11.38 7.13 -0.19
CA VAL A 84 -10.67 7.86 -1.23
C VAL A 84 -11.57 8.92 -1.86
N GLN A 85 -12.83 8.60 -2.16
CA GLN A 85 -13.81 9.57 -2.66
C GLN A 85 -14.10 10.67 -1.64
N ALA A 86 -14.18 10.34 -0.34
CA ALA A 86 -14.41 11.33 0.72
C ALA A 86 -13.27 12.36 0.82
N GLY A 87 -12.04 11.95 0.52
CA GLY A 87 -10.87 12.84 0.47
C GLY A 87 -10.64 13.52 -0.88
N ASN A 88 -11.41 13.18 -1.92
CA ASN A 88 -11.06 13.50 -3.32
C ASN A 88 -9.63 13.07 -3.68
N ALA A 89 -9.19 11.92 -3.17
CA ALA A 89 -7.83 11.41 -3.36
C ALA A 89 -7.71 10.56 -4.63
N ASP A 90 -6.48 10.22 -4.99
CA ASP A 90 -6.11 9.73 -6.32
C ASP A 90 -5.87 8.21 -6.35
N GLY A 91 -6.19 7.47 -5.29
CA GLY A 91 -6.08 6.02 -5.28
C GLY A 91 -5.57 5.42 -3.98
N VAL A 92 -4.93 4.25 -4.09
CA VAL A 92 -4.54 3.43 -2.94
C VAL A 92 -3.12 2.87 -3.11
N ASN A 93 -2.34 2.91 -2.03
CA ASN A 93 -1.12 2.11 -1.88
C ASN A 93 -1.40 0.94 -0.92
N VAL A 94 -1.30 -0.30 -1.38
CA VAL A 94 -1.50 -1.49 -0.53
C VAL A 94 -0.19 -1.89 0.12
N ASP A 95 -0.16 -1.86 1.46
CA ASP A 95 1.01 -2.21 2.26
C ASP A 95 0.65 -3.38 3.18
N PHE A 96 0.75 -4.60 2.66
CA PHE A 96 0.48 -5.84 3.39
C PHE A 96 1.79 -6.57 3.67
N GLU A 97 2.09 -6.79 4.95
CA GLU A 97 3.35 -7.38 5.41
C GLU A 97 3.13 -8.68 6.20
N SER A 98 4.22 -9.41 6.47
CA SER A 98 4.15 -10.78 7.02
C SER A 98 3.29 -11.72 6.19
N PHE A 99 3.39 -11.58 4.85
CA PHE A 99 2.43 -12.13 3.90
C PHE A 99 2.47 -13.67 3.83
N PRO A 100 1.31 -14.36 3.92
CA PRO A 100 1.21 -15.81 3.79
C PRO A 100 1.36 -16.26 2.33
N ALA A 101 2.37 -17.08 2.03
CA ALA A 101 2.61 -17.59 0.67
C ALA A 101 1.42 -18.36 0.06
N SER A 102 0.55 -18.95 0.89
CA SER A 102 -0.69 -19.60 0.45
C SER A 102 -1.72 -18.64 -0.17
N GLN A 103 -1.56 -17.33 0.00
CA GLN A 103 -2.46 -16.31 -0.52
C GLN A 103 -1.95 -15.63 -1.79
N LYS A 104 -0.86 -16.13 -2.41
CA LYS A 104 -0.27 -15.56 -3.63
C LYS A 104 -1.33 -15.26 -4.71
N GLU A 105 -2.14 -16.26 -5.07
CA GLU A 105 -3.18 -16.12 -6.11
C GLU A 105 -4.36 -15.23 -5.67
N ASN A 106 -4.72 -15.28 -4.37
CA ASN A 106 -5.77 -14.45 -3.82
C ASN A 106 -5.38 -12.96 -3.79
N MET A 107 -4.08 -12.66 -3.62
CA MET A 107 -3.56 -11.30 -3.72
C MET A 107 -3.67 -10.76 -5.15
N VAL A 108 -3.31 -11.57 -6.15
CA VAL A 108 -3.49 -11.21 -7.57
C VAL A 108 -4.96 -10.92 -7.86
N THR A 109 -5.87 -11.75 -7.34
CA THR A 109 -7.32 -11.53 -7.48
C THR A 109 -7.74 -10.22 -6.80
N PHE A 110 -7.34 -10.00 -5.54
CA PHE A 110 -7.65 -8.78 -4.79
C PHE A 110 -7.23 -7.52 -5.54
N ILE A 111 -5.99 -7.46 -6.01
CA ILE A 111 -5.45 -6.30 -6.72
C ILE A 111 -6.13 -6.12 -8.08
N THR A 112 -6.49 -7.20 -8.77
CA THR A 112 -7.25 -7.11 -10.04
C THR A 112 -8.60 -6.45 -9.79
N ASP A 113 -9.34 -6.92 -8.79
CA ASP A 113 -10.67 -6.40 -8.44
C ASP A 113 -10.58 -4.94 -7.95
N LEU A 114 -9.59 -4.63 -7.12
CA LEU A 114 -9.32 -3.28 -6.61
C LEU A 114 -9.02 -2.31 -7.75
N THR A 115 -8.09 -2.66 -8.64
CA THR A 115 -7.67 -1.82 -9.77
C THR A 115 -8.81 -1.56 -10.74
N ASN A 116 -9.55 -2.61 -11.13
CA ASN A 116 -10.70 -2.45 -12.00
C ASN A 116 -11.77 -1.53 -11.39
N THR A 117 -12.05 -1.70 -10.09
CA THR A 117 -13.04 -0.88 -9.38
C THR A 117 -12.60 0.59 -9.35
N PHE A 118 -11.36 0.85 -8.97
CA PHE A 118 -10.85 2.21 -8.84
C PHE A 118 -10.72 2.91 -10.19
N HIS A 119 -10.19 2.25 -11.23
CA HIS A 119 -10.10 2.85 -12.56
C HIS A 119 -11.47 3.14 -13.18
N GLN A 120 -12.51 2.37 -12.82
CA GLN A 120 -13.88 2.62 -13.25
C GLN A 120 -14.51 3.80 -12.50
N GLU A 121 -14.42 3.81 -11.17
CA GLU A 121 -15.15 4.76 -10.31
C GLU A 121 -14.40 6.08 -10.10
N ILE A 122 -13.07 6.08 -10.25
CA ILE A 122 -12.18 7.23 -10.17
C ILE A 122 -11.23 7.18 -11.37
N PRO A 123 -11.64 7.68 -12.55
CA PRO A 123 -10.79 7.70 -13.73
C PRO A 123 -9.47 8.42 -13.47
N GLY A 124 -8.34 7.76 -13.76
CA GLY A 124 -7.00 8.27 -13.50
C GLY A 124 -6.44 7.92 -12.12
N SER A 125 -7.18 7.15 -11.30
CA SER A 125 -6.66 6.66 -10.03
C SER A 125 -5.47 5.72 -10.18
N GLN A 126 -4.63 5.67 -9.14
CA GLN A 126 -3.45 4.81 -9.04
C GLN A 126 -3.60 3.75 -7.95
N ILE A 127 -3.39 2.49 -8.31
CA ILE A 127 -3.26 1.36 -7.40
C ILE A 127 -1.81 0.89 -7.40
N THR A 128 -1.13 1.08 -6.27
CA THR A 128 0.25 0.64 -6.07
C THR A 128 0.36 -0.33 -4.91
N ILE A 129 1.46 -1.09 -4.86
CA ILE A 129 1.69 -2.09 -3.82
C ILE A 129 3.09 -1.92 -3.25
N ALA A 130 3.20 -1.77 -1.94
CA ALA A 130 4.48 -1.86 -1.24
C ALA A 130 4.94 -3.32 -1.18
N MET A 131 6.07 -3.62 -1.79
CA MET A 131 6.60 -4.97 -1.93
C MET A 131 7.91 -5.12 -1.15
N PRO A 132 8.19 -6.29 -0.56
CA PRO A 132 9.43 -6.48 0.17
C PRO A 132 10.65 -6.45 -0.77
N ALA A 133 11.78 -5.97 -0.26
CA ALA A 133 13.05 -5.99 -0.99
C ALA A 133 13.52 -7.42 -1.33
N VAL A 134 13.14 -8.39 -0.50
CA VAL A 134 13.42 -9.81 -0.66
C VAL A 134 12.18 -10.61 -0.29
N ASP A 135 11.73 -11.46 -1.22
CA ASP A 135 10.65 -12.41 -0.98
C ASP A 135 11.20 -13.80 -0.64
N TRP A 136 11.60 -13.97 0.63
CA TRP A 136 12.22 -15.21 1.10
C TRP A 136 11.33 -16.46 0.97
N ASN A 137 10.01 -16.26 0.99
CA ASN A 137 9.05 -17.35 1.01
C ASN A 137 8.42 -17.61 -0.36
N ASP A 138 8.86 -16.90 -1.41
CA ASP A 138 8.20 -16.88 -2.71
C ASP A 138 6.68 -16.71 -2.53
N ALA A 139 6.30 -15.70 -1.74
CA ALA A 139 4.92 -15.47 -1.32
C ALA A 139 4.13 -14.59 -2.32
N TRP A 140 4.83 -13.93 -3.25
CA TRP A 140 4.25 -12.94 -4.15
C TRP A 140 4.46 -13.28 -5.63
N ASP A 141 3.45 -13.04 -6.46
CA ASP A 141 3.57 -13.12 -7.92
C ASP A 141 3.88 -11.73 -8.51
N TYR A 142 5.16 -11.36 -8.50
CA TYR A 142 5.59 -10.04 -8.98
C TYR A 142 5.20 -9.76 -10.42
N HIS A 143 5.22 -10.77 -11.29
CA HIS A 143 4.90 -10.58 -12.71
C HIS A 143 3.42 -10.29 -12.89
N ALA A 144 2.55 -11.09 -12.25
CA ALA A 144 1.11 -10.86 -12.30
C ALA A 144 0.77 -9.51 -11.68
N LEU A 145 1.27 -9.21 -10.47
CA LEU A 145 0.99 -7.96 -9.76
C LEU A 145 1.46 -6.73 -10.53
N ALA A 146 2.65 -6.76 -11.14
CA ALA A 146 3.15 -5.66 -11.98
C ALA A 146 2.31 -5.45 -13.25
N SER A 147 1.63 -6.49 -13.74
CA SER A 147 0.82 -6.40 -14.97
C SER A 147 -0.58 -5.83 -14.72
N ILE A 148 -1.07 -5.87 -13.48
CA ILE A 148 -2.44 -5.51 -13.12
C ILE A 148 -2.55 -4.29 -12.21
N SER A 149 -1.43 -3.77 -11.69
CA SER A 149 -1.37 -2.58 -10.85
C SER A 149 -0.65 -1.44 -11.60
N ASP A 150 -0.76 -0.22 -11.09
CA ASP A 150 -0.10 0.95 -11.66
C ASP A 150 1.38 1.05 -11.22
N GLY A 151 1.79 0.29 -10.21
CA GLY A 151 3.19 0.20 -9.82
C GLY A 151 3.47 -0.70 -8.62
N LEU A 152 4.65 -1.30 -8.63
CA LEU A 152 5.22 -1.97 -7.46
C LEU A 152 6.26 -1.06 -6.79
N PHE A 153 6.01 -0.68 -5.55
CA PHE A 153 6.93 0.08 -4.72
C PHE A 153 7.84 -0.89 -3.94
N ILE A 154 8.99 -1.23 -4.50
CA ILE A 154 9.95 -2.12 -3.84
C ILE A 154 10.60 -1.40 -2.67
N MET A 155 10.32 -1.86 -1.44
CA MET A 155 10.87 -1.34 -0.19
C MET A 155 12.32 -1.78 0.00
N GLY A 156 13.24 -1.26 -0.83
CA GLY A 156 14.66 -1.61 -0.91
C GLY A 156 15.51 -1.25 0.31
N TYR A 157 15.03 -1.50 1.52
CA TYR A 157 15.68 -1.20 2.80
C TYR A 157 15.38 -2.31 3.84
N ASN A 158 15.77 -2.11 5.11
CA ASN A 158 15.64 -3.08 6.22
C ASN A 158 16.35 -4.41 5.99
N TYR A 159 17.41 -4.30 5.23
CA TYR A 159 18.24 -5.40 4.80
C TYR A 159 19.22 -5.87 5.88
N HIS A 160 19.71 -4.94 6.70
CA HIS A 160 20.16 -5.18 8.07
C HIS A 160 19.33 -4.30 9.00
N TRP A 161 18.86 -4.87 10.11
CA TRP A 161 17.99 -4.18 11.08
C TRP A 161 18.37 -4.57 12.51
N SER A 162 17.66 -4.04 13.52
CA SER A 162 18.02 -4.24 14.93
C SER A 162 18.02 -5.69 15.42
N GLY A 163 17.38 -6.61 14.69
CA GLY A 163 17.36 -8.04 14.98
C GLY A 163 18.37 -8.87 14.18
N SER A 164 19.17 -8.27 13.30
CA SER A 164 20.20 -8.99 12.55
C SER A 164 21.33 -9.49 13.46
N SER A 165 21.88 -10.67 13.15
CA SER A 165 23.01 -11.27 13.90
C SER A 165 24.33 -10.52 13.72
N THR A 166 24.45 -9.74 12.64
CA THR A 166 25.61 -8.92 12.30
C THR A 166 25.17 -7.53 11.87
N THR A 167 26.01 -6.54 12.17
CA THR A 167 25.82 -5.16 11.69
C THR A 167 26.11 -5.09 10.19
N GLY A 168 25.35 -4.27 9.47
CA GLY A 168 25.54 -4.05 8.04
C GLY A 168 24.68 -2.91 7.50
N PRO A 169 24.75 -2.65 6.20
CA PRO A 169 24.04 -1.53 5.56
C PRO A 169 22.52 -1.75 5.55
N ASN A 170 21.74 -0.69 5.82
CA ASN A 170 20.27 -0.74 5.74
C ASN A 170 19.74 -0.90 4.30
N SER A 171 20.46 -0.37 3.30
CA SER A 171 20.06 -0.39 1.88
C SER A 171 21.31 -0.39 0.99
N PRO A 172 22.06 -1.51 0.91
CA PRO A 172 23.20 -1.63 0.01
C PRO A 172 22.73 -1.65 -1.45
N LEU A 173 23.41 -0.86 -2.29
CA LEU A 173 23.19 -0.85 -3.73
C LEU A 173 23.80 -2.07 -4.44
N ALA A 174 24.87 -2.64 -3.88
CA ALA A 174 25.58 -3.80 -4.42
C ALA A 174 26.33 -4.56 -3.31
N GLY A 175 26.77 -5.79 -3.61
CA GLY A 175 27.61 -6.61 -2.74
C GLY A 175 26.84 -7.66 -1.92
N SER A 176 27.58 -8.43 -1.11
CA SER A 176 27.05 -9.54 -0.31
C SER A 176 26.34 -9.11 0.96
N GLY A 177 25.64 -7.97 0.96
CA GLY A 177 24.86 -7.49 2.11
C GLY A 177 23.68 -8.41 2.49
N TYR A 178 23.53 -9.54 1.79
CA TYR A 178 22.53 -10.58 2.00
C TYR A 178 23.22 -11.93 1.96
N THR A 179 23.59 -12.43 3.12
CA THR A 179 23.97 -13.84 3.33
C THR A 179 23.24 -14.36 4.55
#